data_AF-A0A6N8BQC0-F1
#
_entry.id   AF-A0A6N8BQC0-F1
#
_cell.length_a   1.000
_cell.length_b   1.000
_cell.length_c   1.000
_cell.angle_alpha   90.00
_cell.angle_beta   90.00
_cell.angle_gamma   90.00
#
_symmetry.space_group_name_H-M   'P 1'
#
loop_
_entity.id
_entity.type
_entity.pdbx_description
1 polymer ?
#
loop_
_entity_poly.entity_id
_entity_poly.type
_entity_poly.pdbx_seq_one_letter_code
_entity_poly.pdbx_strand_id
1 'polypeptide(L)'
;MNTTSTAQPPLTEGNRPLADLPPLPSLCRAGALRPVPNDTACFALWDKYAMFPNIRRHSLLVAHVATVLAQRAADMGFDVRVPEVRAGGLLHDIAKTYCVKHGGSHAQVGAAWTVAETGNYAIAQGVMMHVWWPWTLPQGPEICSLPFFVIYADKRIRHDSCVTLEERYEDLLERYGRSATSREGIGVAYKQGKNIESALEAQLGWTLHENSFDCGRVVD
;
A
#
# COMPACT_ATOMS: atom_id res chain seq x y z
N MET A 1 -7.78 15.97 -46.37
CA MET A 1 -9.08 15.76 -45.68
C MET A 1 -8.83 15.93 -44.19
N ASN A 2 -9.28 17.04 -43.63
CA ASN A 2 -9.28 17.32 -42.19
C ASN A 2 -10.49 16.63 -41.55
N THR A 3 -10.26 15.85 -40.50
CA THR A 3 -11.24 15.56 -39.42
C THR A 3 -10.45 15.21 -38.15
N THR A 4 -10.02 16.24 -37.42
CA THR A 4 -10.48 16.57 -36.05
C THR A 4 -10.35 15.43 -35.04
N SER A 5 -9.19 15.46 -34.37
CA SER A 5 -8.98 15.02 -33.00
C SER A 5 -10.09 15.56 -32.10
N THR A 6 -10.86 14.67 -31.48
CA THR A 6 -11.71 15.03 -30.34
C THR A 6 -10.85 14.90 -29.09
N ALA A 7 -10.23 16.01 -28.71
CA ALA A 7 -9.58 16.15 -27.42
C ALA A 7 -10.63 15.92 -26.32
N GLN A 8 -10.35 14.99 -25.40
CA GLN A 8 -11.10 14.90 -24.15
C GLN A 8 -10.98 16.23 -23.41
N PRO A 9 -12.08 16.77 -22.85
CA PRO A 9 -12.02 18.00 -22.09
C PRO A 9 -11.13 17.82 -20.85
N PRO A 10 -10.42 18.87 -20.42
CA PRO A 10 -9.59 18.80 -19.22
C PRO A 10 -10.47 18.49 -18.00
N LEU A 11 -9.93 17.64 -17.11
CA LEU A 11 -10.56 17.31 -15.83
C LEU A 11 -10.71 18.59 -15.02
N THR A 12 -11.95 19.07 -14.87
CA THR A 12 -12.31 20.13 -13.92
C THR A 12 -12.29 19.56 -12.50
N GLU A 13 -11.99 20.41 -11.51
CA GLU A 13 -11.88 20.09 -10.07
C GLU A 13 -13.10 19.41 -9.41
N GLY A 14 -14.14 19.06 -10.17
CA GLY A 14 -15.41 18.56 -9.65
C GLY A 14 -15.65 17.05 -9.73
N ASN A 15 -14.82 16.24 -10.38
CA ASN A 15 -15.22 14.83 -10.62
C ASN A 15 -14.77 13.86 -9.52
N ARG A 16 -15.17 14.15 -8.29
CA ARG A 16 -15.29 13.15 -7.22
C ARG A 16 -16.78 12.83 -7.09
N PRO A 17 -17.36 11.90 -7.86
CA PRO A 17 -18.80 11.61 -7.83
C PRO A 17 -19.32 11.19 -6.44
N LEU A 18 -18.42 10.83 -5.53
CA LEU A 18 -18.71 10.50 -4.13
C LEU A 18 -18.47 11.67 -3.16
N ALA A 19 -17.76 12.73 -3.55
CA ALA A 19 -17.53 13.90 -2.69
C ALA A 19 -18.71 14.87 -2.68
N ASP A 20 -19.54 14.87 -3.73
CA ASP A 20 -20.74 15.71 -3.84
C ASP A 20 -21.99 15.06 -3.22
N LEU A 21 -21.86 13.85 -2.66
CA LEU A 21 -22.97 13.19 -1.99
C LEU A 21 -23.30 13.93 -0.68
N PRO A 22 -24.59 14.24 -0.41
CA PRO A 22 -24.97 14.92 0.81
C PRO A 22 -24.59 14.05 2.02
N PRO A 23 -24.00 14.64 3.07
CA PRO A 23 -23.69 13.90 4.29
C PRO A 23 -25.00 13.36 4.87
N LEU A 24 -25.04 12.05 5.13
CA LEU A 24 -26.19 11.39 5.76
C LEU A 24 -26.08 11.59 7.27
N PRO A 25 -26.77 12.57 7.90
CA PRO A 25 -26.47 13.01 9.26
C PRO A 25 -26.78 11.93 10.31
N SER A 26 -27.68 11.00 9.97
CA SER A 26 -28.02 9.83 10.76
C SER A 26 -26.95 8.73 10.75
N LEU A 27 -26.04 8.74 9.78
CA LEU A 27 -24.91 7.80 9.66
C LEU A 27 -23.57 8.47 9.97
N CYS A 28 -23.48 9.79 9.78
CA CYS A 28 -22.34 10.59 10.18
C CYS A 28 -22.37 10.81 11.70
N ARG A 29 -21.50 10.13 12.45
CA ARG A 29 -21.00 10.74 13.69
C ARG A 29 -20.17 11.97 13.29
N ALA A 30 -20.83 13.11 13.12
CA ALA A 30 -20.15 14.39 12.98
C ALA A 30 -19.19 14.53 14.19
N GLY A 31 -17.89 14.58 13.92
CA GLY A 31 -16.86 14.66 14.96
C GLY A 31 -16.29 13.33 15.47
N ALA A 32 -16.60 12.17 14.86
CA ALA A 32 -15.77 10.98 15.09
C ALA A 32 -14.39 11.24 14.50
N LEU A 33 -13.45 11.66 15.36
CA LEU A 33 -12.02 11.56 15.08
C LEU A 33 -11.81 10.17 14.47
N ARG A 34 -11.16 10.11 13.31
CA ARG A 34 -10.67 8.86 12.73
C ARG A 34 -9.24 8.73 13.23
N PRO A 35 -9.02 8.29 14.48
CA PRO A 35 -7.71 8.33 15.08
C PRO A 35 -6.76 7.52 14.20
N VAL A 36 -5.57 8.07 14.01
CA VAL A 36 -4.47 7.32 13.42
C VAL A 36 -3.86 6.51 14.56
N PRO A 37 -3.94 5.17 14.55
CA PRO A 37 -3.32 4.37 15.59
C PRO A 37 -1.80 4.58 15.53
N ASN A 38 -1.19 4.84 16.68
CA ASN A 38 0.27 4.79 16.80
C ASN A 38 0.75 3.32 16.81
N ASP A 39 2.06 3.13 16.85
CA ASP A 39 2.68 1.80 16.87
C ASP A 39 2.16 0.93 18.01
N THR A 40 2.04 1.47 19.23
CA THR A 40 1.53 0.73 20.39
C THR A 40 0.11 0.21 20.14
N ALA A 41 -0.77 1.03 19.56
CA ALA A 41 -2.12 0.61 19.20
C ALA A 41 -2.10 -0.45 18.09
N CYS A 42 -1.25 -0.29 17.06
CA CYS A 42 -1.10 -1.29 16.01
C CYS A 42 -0.59 -2.64 16.56
N PHE A 43 0.37 -2.63 17.48
CA PHE A 43 0.90 -3.83 18.13
C PHE A 43 -0.15 -4.50 19.02
N ALA A 44 -0.97 -3.73 19.73
CA ALA A 44 -2.10 -4.29 20.48
C ALA A 44 -3.10 -5.01 19.55
N LEU A 45 -3.31 -4.52 18.32
CA LEU A 45 -4.11 -5.24 17.32
C LEU A 45 -3.40 -6.51 16.83
N TRP A 46 -2.07 -6.50 16.65
CA TRP A 46 -1.32 -7.71 16.34
C TRP A 46 -1.48 -8.78 17.40
N ASP A 47 -1.54 -8.40 18.68
CA ASP A 47 -1.82 -9.31 19.80
C ASP A 47 -3.27 -9.79 19.77
N LYS A 48 -4.24 -8.88 19.62
CA LYS A 48 -5.67 -9.19 19.52
C LYS A 48 -5.98 -10.24 18.46
N TYR A 49 -5.36 -10.13 17.28
CA TYR A 49 -5.58 -11.03 16.15
C TYR A 49 -4.54 -12.15 16.04
N ALA A 50 -3.71 -12.34 17.06
CA ALA A 50 -2.70 -13.41 17.14
C ALA A 50 -1.78 -13.46 15.90
N MET A 51 -1.37 -12.29 15.39
CA MET A 51 -0.52 -12.16 14.20
C MET A 51 0.81 -12.88 14.39
N PHE A 52 1.19 -13.73 13.45
CA PHE A 52 2.37 -14.60 13.60
C PHE A 52 3.69 -13.80 13.66
N PRO A 53 4.70 -14.28 14.42
CA PRO A 53 5.96 -13.54 14.62
C PRO A 53 6.70 -13.18 13.31
N ASN A 54 6.68 -14.05 12.30
CA ASN A 54 7.28 -13.76 11.00
C ASN A 54 6.54 -12.65 10.23
N ILE A 55 5.22 -12.55 10.39
CA ILE A 55 4.40 -11.52 9.74
C ILE A 55 4.57 -10.17 10.46
N ARG A 56 4.72 -10.18 11.79
CA ARG A 56 5.07 -8.98 12.57
C ARG A 56 6.41 -8.38 12.14
N ARG A 57 7.46 -9.22 12.04
CA ARG A 57 8.79 -8.78 11.57
C ARG A 57 8.75 -8.17 10.17
N HIS A 58 8.04 -8.83 9.26
CA HIS A 58 7.78 -8.31 7.92
C HIS A 58 7.08 -6.94 7.95
N SER A 59 6.00 -6.83 8.72
CA SER A 59 5.19 -5.59 8.79
C SER A 59 5.94 -4.42 9.41
N LEU A 60 6.88 -4.66 10.34
CA LEU A 60 7.77 -3.61 10.86
C LEU A 60 8.63 -2.99 9.75
N LEU A 61 9.22 -3.81 8.88
CA LEU A 61 10.07 -3.32 7.79
C LEU A 61 9.24 -2.66 6.69
N VAL A 62 8.08 -3.22 6.34
CA VAL A 62 7.15 -2.58 5.40
C VAL A 62 6.73 -1.21 5.91
N ALA A 63 6.35 -1.09 7.18
CA ALA A 63 6.02 0.18 7.79
C ALA A 63 7.19 1.16 7.78
N HIS A 64 8.41 0.69 8.04
CA HIS A 64 9.62 1.52 7.97
C HIS A 64 9.86 2.09 6.57
N VAL A 65 9.96 1.23 5.55
CA VAL A 65 10.18 1.65 4.16
C VAL A 65 9.07 2.59 3.70
N ALA A 66 7.80 2.25 3.95
CA ALA A 66 6.68 3.11 3.57
C ALA A 66 6.72 4.47 4.28
N THR A 67 7.14 4.51 5.56
CA THR A 67 7.31 5.76 6.32
C THR A 67 8.42 6.63 5.72
N VAL A 68 9.55 6.03 5.33
CA VAL A 68 10.68 6.76 4.72
C VAL A 68 10.26 7.41 3.40
N LEU A 69 9.54 6.67 2.54
CA LEU A 69 9.03 7.20 1.28
C LEU A 69 8.01 8.33 1.50
N ALA A 70 7.09 8.13 2.45
CA ALA A 70 6.08 9.13 2.81
C ALA A 70 6.69 10.40 3.40
N GLN A 71 7.72 10.26 4.24
CA GLN A 71 8.42 11.40 4.83
C GLN A 71 9.12 12.22 3.75
N ARG A 72 9.84 11.56 2.83
CA ARG A 72 10.45 12.26 1.70
C ARG A 72 9.41 12.99 0.85
N ALA A 73 8.28 12.35 0.57
CA ALA A 73 7.19 13.00 -0.16
C ALA A 73 6.67 14.24 0.58
N ALA A 74 6.44 14.14 1.90
CA ALA A 74 6.01 15.26 2.71
C ALA A 74 7.05 16.40 2.72
N ASP A 75 8.34 16.08 2.81
CA ASP A 75 9.43 17.06 2.77
C ASP A 75 9.52 17.79 1.41
N MET A 76 9.06 17.14 0.33
CA MET A 76 8.94 17.72 -1.01
C MET A 76 7.63 18.51 -1.21
N GLY A 77 6.76 18.57 -0.20
CA GLY A 77 5.51 19.32 -0.23
C GLY A 77 4.29 18.58 -0.76
N PHE A 78 4.37 17.26 -0.95
CA PHE A 78 3.19 16.45 -1.27
C PHE A 78 2.27 16.33 -0.03
N ASP A 79 0.95 16.33 -0.25
CA ASP A 79 -0.04 16.17 0.83
C ASP A 79 -0.11 14.71 1.31
N VAL A 80 0.86 14.34 2.15
CA VAL A 80 1.03 12.98 2.68
C VAL A 80 0.93 12.98 4.20
N ARG A 81 -0.02 12.20 4.72
CA ARG A 81 -0.16 11.96 6.16
C ARG A 81 0.73 10.80 6.60
N VAL A 82 2.01 11.09 6.85
CA VAL A 82 3.03 10.10 7.24
C VAL A 82 2.58 9.14 8.36
N PRO A 83 1.89 9.57 9.44
CA PRO A 83 1.40 8.65 10.45
C PRO A 83 0.40 7.62 9.93
N GLU A 84 -0.45 7.98 8.96
CA GLU A 84 -1.41 7.05 8.34
C GLU A 84 -0.67 6.02 7.48
N VAL A 85 0.39 6.43 6.79
CA VAL A 85 1.25 5.51 6.01
C VAL A 85 1.95 4.51 6.91
N ARG A 86 2.50 4.97 8.04
CA ARG A 86 3.12 4.10 9.04
C ARG A 86 2.12 3.07 9.57
N ALA A 87 0.93 3.51 9.98
CA ALA A 87 -0.12 2.62 10.45
C ALA A 87 -0.59 1.65 9.36
N GLY A 88 -0.72 2.11 8.11
CA GLY A 88 -1.04 1.28 6.96
C GLY A 88 -0.03 0.15 6.74
N GLY A 89 1.27 0.47 6.80
CA GLY A 89 2.33 -0.53 6.72
C GLY A 89 2.32 -1.53 7.89
N LEU A 90 2.03 -1.09 9.11
CA LEU A 90 1.91 -1.98 10.26
C LEU A 90 0.69 -2.90 10.18
N LEU A 91 -0.39 -2.46 9.56
CA LEU A 91 -1.68 -3.17 9.55
C LEU A 91 -1.97 -3.91 8.24
N HIS A 92 -1.17 -3.74 7.18
CA HIS A 92 -1.45 -4.30 5.84
C HIS A 92 -1.74 -5.81 5.87
N ASP A 93 -1.03 -6.56 6.71
CA ASP A 93 -1.10 -8.01 6.82
C ASP A 93 -1.86 -8.49 8.07
N ILE A 94 -2.61 -7.62 8.76
CA ILE A 94 -3.25 -7.92 10.06
C ILE A 94 -4.15 -9.17 10.05
N ALA A 95 -4.81 -9.45 8.93
CA ALA A 95 -5.68 -10.61 8.77
C ALA A 95 -4.99 -11.85 8.18
N LYS A 96 -3.69 -11.79 7.86
CA LYS A 96 -2.99 -12.87 7.17
C LYS A 96 -2.91 -14.15 7.99
N THR A 97 -2.65 -14.06 9.28
CA THR A 97 -2.69 -15.24 10.17
C THR A 97 -4.05 -15.93 10.16
N TYR A 98 -5.14 -15.16 10.18
CA TYR A 98 -6.49 -15.69 10.10
C TYR A 98 -6.73 -16.37 8.74
N CYS A 99 -6.41 -15.69 7.63
CA CYS A 99 -6.64 -16.23 6.29
C CYS A 99 -5.75 -17.44 5.95
N VAL A 100 -4.56 -17.57 6.55
CA VAL A 100 -3.76 -18.79 6.45
C VAL A 100 -4.48 -19.98 7.11
N LYS A 101 -5.18 -19.76 8.22
CA LYS A 101 -5.89 -20.83 8.96
C LYS A 101 -7.29 -21.13 8.40
N HIS A 102 -7.97 -20.12 7.87
CA HIS A 102 -9.41 -20.20 7.55
C HIS A 102 -9.74 -19.86 6.10
N GLY A 103 -8.76 -19.49 5.29
CA GLY A 103 -8.96 -19.02 3.91
C GLY A 103 -9.46 -17.58 3.80
N GLY A 104 -9.73 -17.14 2.57
CA GLY A 104 -10.19 -15.80 2.25
C GLY A 104 -9.08 -14.81 1.91
N SER A 105 -9.48 -13.61 1.47
CA SER A 105 -8.55 -12.53 1.13
C SER A 105 -8.15 -11.74 2.39
N HIS A 106 -6.87 -11.81 2.75
CA HIS A 106 -6.34 -11.08 3.90
C HIS A 106 -6.41 -9.56 3.72
N ALA A 107 -6.33 -9.06 2.48
CA ALA A 107 -6.51 -7.64 2.20
C ALA A 107 -7.96 -7.18 2.48
N GLN A 108 -8.96 -7.95 2.06
CA GLN A 108 -10.37 -7.62 2.30
C GLN A 108 -10.76 -7.74 3.78
N VAL A 109 -10.40 -8.86 4.41
CA VAL A 109 -10.67 -9.08 5.84
C VAL A 109 -9.90 -8.05 6.69
N GLY A 110 -8.64 -7.80 6.36
CA GLY A 110 -7.79 -6.83 7.05
C GLY A 110 -8.32 -5.40 6.94
N ALA A 111 -8.82 -5.00 5.77
CA ALA A 111 -9.45 -3.70 5.59
C ALA A 111 -10.72 -3.56 6.44
N ALA A 112 -11.57 -4.60 6.46
CA ALA A 112 -12.77 -4.61 7.29
C ALA A 112 -12.44 -4.48 8.79
N TRP A 113 -11.42 -5.21 9.27
CA TRP A 113 -10.94 -5.09 10.64
C TRP A 113 -10.38 -3.70 10.92
N THR A 114 -9.58 -3.14 10.00
CA THR A 114 -9.03 -1.80 10.15
C THR A 114 -10.13 -0.75 10.31
N VAL A 115 -11.21 -0.83 9.52
CA VAL A 115 -12.39 0.04 9.71
C VAL A 115 -13.03 -0.16 11.08
N ALA A 116 -13.23 -1.41 11.50
CA ALA A 116 -13.86 -1.72 12.78
C ALA A 116 -13.05 -1.23 13.98
N GLU A 117 -11.72 -1.34 13.92
CA GLU A 117 -10.82 -0.99 15.04
C GLU A 117 -10.47 0.50 15.09
N THR A 118 -10.44 1.19 13.95
CA THR A 118 -9.89 2.56 13.87
C THR A 118 -10.88 3.60 13.34
N GLY A 119 -11.91 3.18 12.58
CA GLY A 119 -12.75 4.06 11.79
C GLY A 119 -11.99 4.84 10.69
N ASN A 120 -10.71 4.55 10.45
CA ASN A 120 -9.87 5.25 9.50
C ASN A 120 -9.90 4.57 8.13
N TYR A 121 -10.69 5.12 7.21
CA TYR A 121 -10.86 4.59 5.86
C TYR A 121 -9.61 4.73 4.98
N ALA A 122 -8.72 5.69 5.24
CA ALA A 122 -7.50 5.85 4.46
C ALA A 122 -6.52 4.69 4.75
N ILE A 123 -6.36 4.34 6.02
CA ILE A 123 -5.57 3.17 6.44
C ILE A 123 -6.21 1.90 5.89
N ALA A 124 -7.54 1.75 6.03
CA ALA A 124 -8.24 0.60 5.50
C ALA A 124 -8.11 0.45 3.97
N GLN A 125 -8.07 1.56 3.22
CA GLN A 125 -7.78 1.55 1.80
C GLN A 125 -6.36 1.05 1.53
N GLY A 126 -5.36 1.53 2.26
CA GLY A 126 -3.99 1.00 2.18
C GLY A 126 -3.94 -0.52 2.37
N VAL A 127 -4.60 -1.01 3.42
CA VAL A 127 -4.70 -2.44 3.73
C VAL A 127 -5.44 -3.20 2.62
N MET A 128 -6.53 -2.66 2.07
CA MET A 128 -7.29 -3.31 0.99
C MET A 128 -6.44 -3.45 -0.29
N MET A 129 -5.66 -2.43 -0.62
CA MET A 129 -5.01 -2.34 -1.93
C MET A 129 -3.58 -2.90 -1.96
N HIS A 130 -2.97 -3.21 -0.81
CA HIS A 130 -1.54 -3.54 -0.74
C HIS A 130 -1.10 -4.72 -1.64
N VAL A 131 -1.99 -5.70 -1.84
CA VAL A 131 -1.72 -6.85 -2.72
C VAL A 131 -1.75 -6.43 -4.19
N TRP A 132 -2.79 -5.69 -4.60
CA TRP A 132 -3.06 -5.38 -6.00
C TRP A 132 -3.87 -4.09 -6.15
N TRP A 133 -3.42 -3.22 -7.05
CA TRP A 133 -4.17 -2.05 -7.52
C TRP A 133 -4.89 -2.35 -8.86
N PRO A 134 -6.23 -2.35 -8.94
CA PRO A 134 -6.98 -2.80 -10.10
C PRO A 134 -7.19 -1.73 -11.18
N TRP A 135 -6.75 -0.49 -10.95
CA TRP A 135 -6.94 0.62 -11.88
C TRP A 135 -5.63 1.02 -12.56
N THR A 136 -5.72 1.92 -13.52
CA THR A 136 -4.53 2.59 -14.08
C THR A 136 -3.80 3.32 -12.95
N LEU A 137 -2.47 3.26 -12.96
CA LEU A 137 -1.66 4.00 -12.00
C LEU A 137 -1.70 5.51 -12.30
N PRO A 138 -1.78 6.37 -11.28
CA PRO A 138 -1.59 7.80 -11.48
C PRO A 138 -0.21 8.09 -12.09
N GLN A 139 -0.17 9.08 -12.97
CA GLN A 139 1.08 9.53 -13.63
C GLN A 139 1.65 10.80 -12.98
N GLY A 140 0.92 11.41 -12.06
CA GLY A 140 1.25 12.66 -11.41
C GLY A 140 1.46 12.52 -9.89
N PRO A 141 1.30 13.61 -9.13
CA PRO A 141 1.57 13.63 -7.68
C PRO A 141 0.71 12.65 -6.87
N GLU A 142 -0.40 12.16 -7.42
CA GLU A 142 -1.31 11.24 -6.73
C GLU A 142 -0.70 9.85 -6.47
N ILE A 143 0.39 9.48 -7.16
CA ILE A 143 1.16 8.28 -6.83
C ILE A 143 1.83 8.40 -5.45
N CYS A 144 2.09 9.61 -4.97
CA CYS A 144 2.57 9.87 -3.61
C CYS A 144 1.42 9.79 -2.61
N SER A 145 0.80 8.62 -2.50
CA SER A 145 -0.29 8.36 -1.56
C SER A 145 -0.13 7.01 -0.86
N LEU A 146 -0.81 6.89 0.29
CA LEU A 146 -0.68 5.78 1.24
C LEU A 146 -0.69 4.39 0.57
N PRO A 147 -1.64 4.04 -0.32
CA PRO A 147 -1.66 2.71 -0.92
C PRO A 147 -0.38 2.38 -1.68
N PHE A 148 0.16 3.32 -2.47
CA PHE A 148 1.32 3.04 -3.30
C PHE A 148 2.61 2.89 -2.50
N PHE A 149 2.78 3.68 -1.43
CA PHE A 149 3.89 3.49 -0.49
C PHE A 149 3.86 2.10 0.13
N VAL A 150 2.69 1.63 0.58
CA VAL A 150 2.53 0.31 1.20
C VAL A 150 2.69 -0.82 0.18
N ILE A 151 2.08 -0.71 -1.02
CA ILE A 151 2.20 -1.69 -2.11
C ILE A 151 3.67 -1.89 -2.49
N TYR A 152 4.41 -0.79 -2.64
CA TYR A 152 5.82 -0.84 -3.02
C TYR A 152 6.68 -1.40 -1.88
N ALA A 153 6.51 -0.89 -0.66
CA ALA A 153 7.26 -1.35 0.50
C ALA A 153 7.08 -2.85 0.76
N ASP A 154 5.86 -3.37 0.71
CA ASP A 154 5.57 -4.82 0.84
C ASP A 154 6.37 -5.66 -0.18
N LYS A 155 6.42 -5.20 -1.43
CA LYS A 155 7.16 -5.89 -2.51
C LYS A 155 8.67 -5.75 -2.37
N ARG A 156 9.16 -4.74 -1.67
CA ARG A 156 10.58 -4.56 -1.34
C ARG A 156 11.04 -5.36 -0.13
N ILE A 157 10.14 -6.03 0.62
CA ILE A 157 10.51 -6.86 1.77
C ILE A 157 10.26 -8.35 1.48
N ARG A 158 11.33 -9.14 1.53
CA ARG A 158 11.27 -10.61 1.54
C ARG A 158 11.57 -11.10 2.95
N HIS A 159 10.55 -11.66 3.61
CA HIS A 159 10.62 -12.06 5.02
C HIS A 159 10.95 -10.86 5.92
N ASP A 160 12.20 -10.73 6.32
CA ASP A 160 12.74 -9.71 7.21
C ASP A 160 13.95 -8.99 6.60
N SER A 161 14.06 -8.97 5.27
CA SER A 161 15.11 -8.25 4.53
C SER A 161 14.54 -7.40 3.41
N CYS A 162 15.11 -6.21 3.21
CA CYS A 162 14.89 -5.45 1.99
C CYS A 162 15.61 -6.12 0.81
N VAL A 163 14.93 -6.22 -0.33
CA VAL A 163 15.41 -6.85 -1.57
C VAL A 163 14.96 -6.03 -2.77
N THR A 164 15.56 -6.24 -3.93
CA THR A 164 15.05 -5.67 -5.19
C THR A 164 13.70 -6.30 -5.58
N LEU A 165 12.96 -5.65 -6.48
CA LEU A 165 11.70 -6.22 -6.98
C LEU A 165 11.94 -7.48 -7.82
N GLU A 166 13.08 -7.53 -8.50
CA GLU A 166 13.57 -8.65 -9.29
C GLU A 166 13.85 -9.86 -8.40
N GLU A 167 14.64 -9.69 -7.33
CA GLU A 167 14.90 -10.75 -6.33
C GLU A 167 13.61 -11.24 -5.66
N ARG A 168 12.68 -10.31 -5.37
CA ARG A 168 11.37 -10.68 -4.82
C ARG A 168 10.56 -11.51 -5.81
N TYR A 169 10.57 -11.13 -7.07
CA TYR A 169 9.85 -11.82 -8.14
C TYR A 169 10.38 -13.24 -8.34
N GLU A 170 11.70 -13.42 -8.34
CA GLU A 170 12.37 -14.73 -8.46
C GLU A 170 12.01 -15.66 -7.29
N ASP A 171 12.08 -15.17 -6.04
CA ASP A 171 11.66 -15.92 -4.84
C ASP A 171 10.19 -16.39 -4.92
N LEU A 172 9.29 -15.49 -5.36
CA LEU A 172 7.88 -15.82 -5.50
C LEU A 172 7.64 -16.87 -6.59
N LEU A 173 8.34 -16.78 -7.73
CA LEU A 173 8.24 -17.76 -8.80
C LEU A 173 8.73 -19.15 -8.36
N GLU A 174 9.85 -19.23 -7.64
CA GLU A 174 10.38 -20.50 -7.15
C GLU A 174 9.40 -21.19 -6.18
N ARG A 175 8.83 -20.41 -5.26
CA ARG A 175 7.97 -20.95 -4.20
C ARG A 175 6.55 -21.26 -4.67
N TYR A 176 5.95 -20.32 -5.41
CA TYR A 176 4.52 -20.31 -5.71
C TYR A 176 4.19 -20.44 -7.22
N GLY A 177 5.19 -20.38 -8.10
CA GLY A 177 5.04 -20.51 -9.56
C GLY A 177 4.75 -21.92 -10.06
N ARG A 178 3.92 -22.70 -9.35
CA ARG A 178 3.60 -24.11 -9.63
C ARG A 178 2.66 -24.34 -10.82
N SER A 179 2.02 -23.29 -11.34
CA SER A 179 1.08 -23.36 -12.46
C SER A 179 1.24 -22.16 -13.39
N ALA A 180 0.78 -22.27 -14.63
CA ALA A 180 0.79 -21.14 -15.57
C ALA A 180 0.04 -19.92 -15.00
N THR A 181 -1.13 -20.15 -14.39
CA THR A 181 -1.94 -19.10 -13.76
C THR A 181 -1.23 -18.43 -12.59
N SER A 182 -0.56 -19.18 -11.70
CA SER A 182 0.16 -18.57 -10.58
C SER A 182 1.39 -17.80 -11.06
N ARG A 183 2.09 -18.29 -12.09
CA ARG A 183 3.20 -17.56 -12.72
C ARG A 183 2.75 -16.28 -13.40
N GLU A 184 1.63 -16.30 -14.11
CA GLU A 184 1.04 -15.11 -14.72
C GLU A 184 0.67 -14.07 -13.66
N GLY A 185 -0.01 -14.48 -12.58
CA GLY A 185 -0.35 -13.59 -11.47
C GLY A 185 0.87 -12.94 -10.82
N ILE A 186 1.93 -13.72 -10.57
CA ILE A 186 3.21 -13.21 -10.04
C ILE A 186 3.85 -12.22 -11.03
N GLY A 187 3.82 -12.51 -12.33
CA GLY A 187 4.31 -11.61 -13.38
C GLY A 187 3.55 -10.29 -13.48
N VAL A 188 2.22 -10.34 -13.33
CA VAL A 188 1.37 -9.14 -13.31
C VAL A 188 1.65 -8.28 -12.08
N ALA A 189 1.77 -8.89 -10.90
CA ALA A 189 2.11 -8.18 -9.66
C ALA A 189 3.51 -7.55 -9.73
N TYR A 190 4.49 -8.24 -10.33
CA TYR A 190 5.83 -7.72 -10.55
C TYR A 190 5.83 -6.48 -11.46
N LYS A 191 5.15 -6.56 -12.61
CA LYS A 191 5.02 -5.40 -13.53
C LYS A 191 4.37 -4.20 -12.84
N GLN A 192 3.32 -4.41 -12.04
CA GLN A 192 2.74 -3.33 -11.25
C GLN A 192 3.73 -2.75 -10.24
N GLY A 193 4.49 -3.59 -9.55
CA GLY A 193 5.56 -3.15 -8.65
C GLY A 193 6.58 -2.24 -9.35
N LYS A 194 7.08 -2.65 -10.53
CA LYS A 194 8.02 -1.84 -11.33
C LYS A 194 7.40 -0.52 -11.79
N ASN A 195 6.14 -0.52 -12.22
CA ASN A 195 5.48 0.71 -12.65
C ASN A 195 5.26 1.68 -11.48
N ILE A 196 4.93 1.18 -10.28
CA ILE A 196 4.84 1.99 -9.07
C ILE A 196 6.23 2.53 -8.67
N GLU A 197 7.27 1.68 -8.73
CA GLU A 197 8.66 2.10 -8.49
C GLU A 197 9.02 3.28 -9.38
N SER A 198 8.94 3.13 -10.71
CA SER A 198 9.31 4.20 -11.65
C SER A 198 8.48 5.47 -11.46
N ALA A 199 7.18 5.35 -11.14
CA ALA A 199 6.34 6.51 -10.86
C ALA A 199 6.73 7.22 -9.55
N LEU A 200 7.06 6.47 -8.49
CA LEU A 200 7.57 7.04 -7.25
C LEU A 200 8.96 7.66 -7.44
N GLU A 201 9.88 7.00 -8.14
CA GLU A 201 11.22 7.54 -8.44
C GLU A 201 11.13 8.88 -9.17
N ALA A 202 10.22 8.98 -10.16
CA ALA A 202 9.99 10.20 -10.92
C ALA A 202 9.47 11.36 -10.05
N GLN A 203 8.56 11.09 -9.10
CA GLN A 203 8.04 12.12 -8.20
C GLN A 203 9.00 12.48 -7.07
N LEU A 204 9.75 11.50 -6.55
CA LEU A 204 10.62 11.67 -5.38
C LEU A 204 12.05 12.08 -5.74
N GLY A 205 12.44 12.03 -7.01
CA GLY A 205 13.81 12.29 -7.46
C GLY A 205 14.82 11.38 -6.74
N TRP A 206 14.48 10.10 -6.57
CA TRP A 206 15.24 9.13 -5.79
C TRP A 206 15.33 7.82 -6.54
N THR A 207 16.53 7.29 -6.77
CA THR A 207 16.74 5.92 -7.22
C THR A 207 16.39 4.95 -6.08
N LEU A 208 15.18 4.40 -6.12
CA LEU A 208 14.67 3.54 -5.06
C LEU A 208 15.22 2.12 -5.17
N HIS A 209 15.44 1.63 -6.39
CA HIS A 209 15.95 0.28 -6.65
C HIS A 209 17.24 -0.03 -5.89
N GLU A 210 18.16 0.94 -5.81
CA GLU A 210 19.48 0.81 -5.16
C GLU A 210 19.45 1.05 -3.65
N ASN A 211 18.31 1.45 -3.08
CA ASN A 211 18.23 1.89 -1.70
C ASN A 211 17.77 0.78 -0.75
N SER A 212 18.48 0.59 0.36
CA SER A 212 18.13 -0.37 1.40
C SER A 212 17.22 0.17 2.51
N PHE A 213 16.99 1.47 2.55
CA PHE A 213 16.24 2.17 3.60
C PHE A 213 16.73 1.82 5.01
N ASP A 214 18.03 1.62 5.18
CA ASP A 214 18.67 1.20 6.44
C ASP A 214 18.15 -0.14 7.02
N CYS A 215 17.52 -0.99 6.19
CA CYS A 215 16.92 -2.28 6.59
C CYS A 215 17.87 -3.49 6.51
N GLY A 216 19.17 -3.30 6.31
CA GLY A 216 20.10 -4.37 5.91
C GLY A 216 20.40 -4.34 4.42
N ARG A 217 21.00 -5.38 3.83
CA ARG A 217 21.74 -5.21 2.55
C ARG A 217 20.82 -4.95 1.34
N VAL A 218 21.06 -3.83 0.68
CA VAL A 218 20.99 -3.67 -0.78
C VAL A 218 22.41 -3.24 -1.18
N VAL A 219 23.21 -4.19 -1.65
CA VAL A 219 24.53 -3.97 -2.29
C VAL A 219 24.75 -5.17 -3.24
N ASP A 220 24.65 -4.93 -4.54
CA ASP A 220 25.78 -4.87 -5.47
C ASP A 220 25.47 -3.86 -6.58
#